data_AF-A0A974PQY1-F1
#
_entry.id   AF-A0A974PQY1-F1
#
_cell.length_a   1.000
_cell.length_b   1.000
_cell.length_c   1.000
_cell.angle_alpha   90.00
_cell.angle_beta   90.00
_cell.angle_gamma   90.00
#
_symmetry.space_group_name_H-M   'P 1'
#
loop_
_entity.id
_entity.type
_entity.pdbx_description
1 polymer ?
#
loop_
_entity_poly.entity_id
_entity_poly.type
_entity_poly.pdbx_seq_one_letter_code
_entity_poly.pdbx_strand_id
1 'polypeptide(L)'
;MFEAARRPLKICVDGSCIVLRSLDDAIGFVRAHPVGEHAEMLLDQMEAARLPDLQRRAWVAFETFADAMKLVPADASRRLM
;
A
#
# COMPACT_ATOMS: atom_id res chain seq x y z
N MET A 1 -0.04 -21.02 -11.85
CA MET A 1 -0.65 -19.90 -11.10
C MET A 1 0.45 -18.90 -10.83
N PHE A 2 0.45 -17.74 -11.50
CA PHE A 2 1.47 -16.72 -11.30
C PHE A 2 1.11 -15.90 -10.06
N GLU A 3 1.55 -16.36 -8.90
CA GLU A 3 1.65 -15.55 -7.70
C GLU A 3 2.83 -14.59 -7.93
N ALA A 4 2.58 -13.42 -8.53
CA ALA A 4 3.61 -12.39 -8.51
C ALA A 4 3.73 -11.98 -7.03
N ALA A 5 4.82 -12.40 -6.40
CA ALA A 5 5.08 -12.16 -4.98
C ALA A 5 4.95 -10.66 -4.68
N ARG A 6 3.83 -10.28 -4.05
CA ARG A 6 3.66 -8.96 -3.42
C ARG A 6 4.74 -8.88 -2.35
N ARG A 7 5.76 -8.06 -2.60
CA ARG A 7 6.83 -7.90 -1.61
C ARG A 7 6.23 -7.18 -0.40
N PRO A 8 6.50 -7.63 0.83
CA PRO A 8 6.05 -6.91 2.00
C PRO A 8 6.53 -5.45 1.97
N LEU A 9 5.62 -4.51 2.25
CA LEU A 9 5.91 -3.09 2.28
C LEU A 9 6.07 -2.63 3.73
N LYS A 10 7.21 -2.01 4.06
CA LYS A 10 7.43 -1.38 5.37
C LYS A 10 6.93 0.06 5.32
N ILE A 11 6.00 0.38 6.20
CA ILE A 11 5.43 1.72 6.40
C ILE A 11 5.88 2.24 7.76
N CYS A 12 6.28 3.51 7.85
CA CYS A 12 6.64 4.17 9.09
C CYS A 12 5.81 5.44 9.30
N VAL A 13 5.19 5.55 10.48
CA VAL A 13 4.32 6.64 10.90
C VAL A 13 4.69 6.99 12.34
N ASP A 14 4.91 8.27 12.63
CA ASP A 14 5.19 8.78 13.99
C ASP A 14 6.24 7.98 14.78
N GLY A 15 7.32 7.57 14.09
CA GLY A 15 8.43 6.81 14.69
C GLY A 15 8.17 5.32 14.89
N SER A 16 6.96 4.83 14.60
CA SER A 16 6.61 3.41 14.58
C SER A 16 6.64 2.87 13.15
N CYS A 17 7.02 1.61 12.97
CA CYS A 17 6.98 0.98 11.65
C CYS A 17 6.18 -0.33 11.67
N ILE A 18 5.38 -0.52 10.63
CA ILE A 18 4.57 -1.71 10.38
C ILE A 18 4.97 -2.34 9.05
N VAL A 19 4.72 -3.64 8.90
CA VAL A 19 4.98 -4.37 7.65
C VAL A 19 3.66 -4.88 7.11
N LEU A 20 3.29 -4.40 5.93
CA LEU A 20 2.08 -4.78 5.20
C LEU A 20 2.44 -5.90 4.22
N ARG A 21 1.73 -7.03 4.30
CA ARG A 21 2.00 -8.24 3.51
C ARG A 21 0.91 -8.53 2.50
N SER A 22 -0.24 -7.90 2.64
CA SER A 22 -1.41 -8.12 1.81
C SER A 22 -2.13 -6.82 1.47
N LEU A 23 -2.95 -6.85 0.41
CA LEU A 23 -3.81 -5.72 0.07
C LEU A 23 -4.81 -5.40 1.19
N ASP A 24 -5.27 -6.40 1.93
CA ASP A 24 -6.15 -6.23 3.08
C ASP A 24 -5.44 -5.49 4.22
N ASP A 25 -4.15 -5.77 4.48
CA ASP A 25 -3.34 -5.03 5.46
C ASP A 25 -3.24 -3.55 5.05
N ALA A 26 -3.05 -3.28 3.76
CA ALA A 26 -2.96 -1.94 3.23
C ALA A 26 -4.30 -1.18 3.32
N ILE A 27 -5.43 -1.84 3.01
CA ILE A 27 -6.77 -1.27 3.20
C ILE A 27 -6.99 -0.93 4.68
N GLY A 28 -6.67 -1.87 5.58
CA GLY A 28 -6.77 -1.67 7.03
C GLY A 28 -5.92 -0.49 7.51
N PHE A 29 -4.69 -0.38 7.00
CA PHE A 29 -3.81 0.75 7.29
C PHE A 29 -4.42 2.08 6.84
N VAL A 30 -4.84 2.19 5.59
CA VAL A 30 -5.37 3.46 5.05
C VAL A 30 -6.63 3.88 5.80
N ARG A 31 -7.53 2.95 6.14
CA ARG A 31 -8.73 3.23 6.95
C ARG A 31 -8.44 3.70 8.36
N ALA A 32 -7.36 3.20 8.98
CA ALA A 32 -6.98 3.56 10.34
C ALA A 32 -6.12 4.83 10.44
N HIS A 33 -5.49 5.24 9.33
CA HIS A 33 -4.59 6.38 9.29
C HIS A 33 -5.34 7.67 8.91
N PRO A 34 -5.01 8.85 9.48
CA PRO A 34 -5.67 10.12 9.13
C PRO A 34 -5.67 10.45 7.62
N VAL A 35 -4.67 9.97 6.89
CA VAL A 35 -4.61 10.11 5.42
C VAL A 35 -5.78 9.43 4.69
N GLY A 36 -6.43 8.45 5.32
CA GLY A 36 -7.57 7.73 4.78
C GLY A 36 -8.75 8.65 4.43
N GLU A 37 -8.93 9.74 5.19
CA GLU A 37 -9.96 10.76 4.94
C GLU A 37 -9.83 11.43 3.57
N HIS A 38 -8.67 11.33 2.92
CA HIS A 38 -8.39 11.92 1.62
C HIS A 38 -8.08 10.87 0.54
N ALA A 39 -8.19 9.59 0.88
CA ALA A 39 -7.81 8.47 0.04
C ALA A 39 -9.00 7.59 -0.36
N GLU A 40 -10.24 8.08 -0.25
CA GLU A 40 -11.47 7.33 -0.55
C GLU A 40 -11.42 6.66 -1.94
N MET A 41 -11.02 7.40 -2.98
CA MET A 41 -10.90 6.83 -4.33
C MET A 41 -9.88 5.70 -4.42
N LEU A 42 -8.77 5.76 -3.66
CA LEU A 42 -7.78 4.69 -3.63
C LEU A 42 -8.34 3.47 -2.89
N LEU A 43 -8.98 3.68 -1.75
CA LEU A 43 -9.64 2.63 -0.96
C LEU A 43 -10.67 1.87 -1.80
N ASP A 44 -11.55 2.58 -2.51
CA ASP A 44 -12.57 1.97 -3.37
C ASP A 44 -11.96 1.04 -4.41
N GLN A 45 -10.87 1.47 -5.07
CA GLN A 45 -10.18 0.67 -6.07
C GLN A 45 -9.49 -0.55 -5.45
N MET A 46 -8.91 -0.42 -4.25
CA MET A 46 -8.28 -1.53 -3.55
C MET A 46 -9.33 -2.57 -3.11
N GLU A 47 -10.48 -2.13 -2.61
CA GLU A 47 -11.57 -2.99 -2.14
C GLU A 47 -12.31 -3.68 -3.29
N ALA A 48 -12.41 -3.03 -4.45
CA ALA A 48 -13.00 -3.60 -5.66
C ALA A 48 -12.07 -4.60 -6.38
N ALA A 49 -10.77 -4.61 -6.07
CA ALA A 49 -9.77 -5.46 -6.73
C ALA A 49 -9.90 -6.93 -6.31
N ARG A 50 -10.83 -7.68 -6.91
CA ARG A 50 -11.09 -9.10 -6.58
C ARG A 50 -10.26 -10.09 -7.40
N LEU A 51 -9.97 -9.76 -8.65
CA LEU A 51 -9.17 -10.62 -9.54
C LEU A 51 -7.67 -10.50 -9.25
N PRO A 52 -6.86 -11.57 -9.40
CA PRO A 52 -5.43 -11.54 -9.10
C PRO A 52 -4.66 -10.41 -9.81
N ASP A 53 -5.01 -10.09 -11.06
CA ASP A 53 -4.36 -9.01 -11.81
C ASP A 53 -4.72 -7.63 -11.28
N LEU A 54 -5.99 -7.41 -10.93
CA LEU A 54 -6.45 -6.17 -10.31
C LEU A 54 -5.81 -5.99 -8.93
N GLN A 55 -5.72 -7.08 -8.18
CA GLN A 55 -5.06 -7.17 -6.89
C GLN A 55 -3.59 -6.73 -6.96
N ARG A 56 -2.85 -7.15 -8.00
CA ARG A 56 -1.47 -6.69 -8.22
C ARG A 56 -1.41 -5.21 -8.57
N ARG A 57 -2.30 -4.73 -9.44
CA ARG A 57 -2.34 -3.31 -9.84
C ARG A 57 -2.70 -2.39 -8.67
N ALA A 58 -3.67 -2.78 -7.85
CA ALA A 58 -4.04 -2.06 -6.65
C ALA A 58 -2.88 -1.98 -5.63
N TRP A 59 -2.10 -3.04 -5.51
CA TRP A 59 -0.89 -3.05 -4.68
C TRP A 59 0.14 -2.00 -5.14
N VAL A 60 0.43 -1.95 -6.46
CA VAL A 60 1.35 -0.95 -7.03
C VAL A 60 0.84 0.48 -6.86
N ALA A 61 -0.48 0.68 -7.01
CA ALA A 61 -1.09 1.99 -6.77
C ALA A 61 -0.92 2.43 -5.30
N PHE A 62 -1.11 1.51 -4.36
CA PHE A 62 -0.87 1.76 -2.94
C PHE A 62 0.60 2.02 -2.63
N GLU A 63 1.55 1.27 -3.20
CA GLU A 63 2.99 1.53 -3.06
C GLU A 63 3.34 2.96 -3.52
N THR A 64 2.80 3.37 -4.67
CA THR A 64 2.99 4.71 -5.23
C THR A 64 2.43 5.80 -4.31
N PHE A 65 1.22 5.57 -3.78
CA PHE A 65 0.61 6.46 -2.79
C PHE A 65 1.45 6.56 -1.51
N ALA A 66 1.89 5.43 -0.96
CA ALA A 66 2.69 5.40 0.27
C ALA A 66 4.03 6.13 0.11
N ASP A 67 4.66 5.99 -1.06
CA ASP A 67 5.88 6.74 -1.40
C ASP A 67 5.61 8.25 -1.49
N ALA A 68 4.55 8.66 -2.21
CA ALA A 68 4.16 10.06 -2.35
C ALA A 68 3.85 10.72 -0.99
N MET A 69 3.26 9.95 -0.07
CA MET A 69 2.96 10.39 1.30
C MET A 69 4.17 10.32 2.24
N LYS A 70 5.36 9.91 1.76
CA LYS A 70 6.59 9.72 2.54
C LYS A 70 6.43 8.77 3.72
N LEU A 71 5.58 7.77 3.54
CA LEU A 71 5.30 6.73 4.54
C LEU A 71 6.31 5.59 4.46
N VAL A 72 7.01 5.47 3.33
CA VAL A 72 8.06 4.47 3.11
C VAL A 72 9.40 5.01 3.65
N PRO A 73 10.22 4.21 4.36
CA PRO A 73 11.55 4.63 4.79
C PRO A 73 12.41 5.12 3.62
N ALA A 74 13.26 6.13 3.85
CA ALA A 74 14.09 6.74 2.80
C ALA A 74 14.99 5.73 2.05
N ASP A 75 15.44 4.66 2.72
CA ASP A 75 16.25 3.59 2.11
C ASP A 75 15.43 2.62 1.25
N ALA A 76 14.10 2.63 1.38
CA ALA A 76 13.17 1.81 0.61
C ALA A 76 12.61 2.55 -0.63
N SER A 77 12.43 3.88 -0.57
CA SER A 77 11.99 4.70 -1.74
C SER A 77 12.95 4.65 -2.93
N ARG A 78 14.26 4.45 -2.68
CA ARG A 78 15.31 4.49 -3.72
C ARG A 78 15.23 3.33 -4.74
N ARG A 79 14.28 2.41 -4.60
CA ARG A 79 14.11 1.20 -5.44
C ARG A 79 12.87 1.23 -6.34
N LEU A 80 12.05 2.29 -6.26
CA LEU A 80 10.87 2.50 -7.09
C LEU A 80 11.18 3.35 -8.34
N MET A 81 12.42 3.86 -8.47
CA MET A 81 12.95 4.51 -9.69
C MET A 81 13.79 3.54 -10.51
#